data_AF-A0A1I7BF88-F1
#
_entry.id   AF-A0A1I7BF88-F1
#
_cell.length_a   1.000
_cell.length_b   1.000
_cell.length_c   1.000
_cell.angle_alpha   90.00
_cell.angle_beta   90.00
_cell.angle_gamma   90.00
#
_symmetry.space_group_name_H-M   'P 1'
#
loop_
_entity.id
_entity.type
_entity.pdbx_description
1 polymer ?
#
loop_
_entity_poly.entity_id
_entity_poly.type
_entity_poly.pdbx_seq_one_letter_code
_entity_poly.pdbx_strand_id
1 'polypeptide(L)'
;MKFLLQKSGFIASLLLFSLISCTDDDSNPDGGDDEPLDNSEIVFLLLDEESIDNGNEPNNFSETDVNDQIARIGQRQTLKYFQDNVGRRLDLFSGQVGDEGWFAPTSIPTSWINAGPTAIGLQNYLTPGPGLGSSGDDPEVLLDEIPNVIPLRAMGLKMLVGQTIYAVVYDSDISINYDPIEGNLQGDNLGIVAFDVLAVNSRTDGSSSDLPRVTILIRNAAEINRSSLNLFSNVSVPESSSEPFDINPPTNTPPVVLVSAE
;
A
#
# COMPACT_ATOMS: atom_id res chain seq x y z
N MET A 1 68.77 11.81 15.08
CA MET A 1 69.76 11.00 15.83
C MET A 1 69.19 10.74 17.23
N LYS A 2 68.91 9.45 17.52
CA LYS A 2 68.75 8.72 18.81
C LYS A 2 68.42 9.52 20.10
N PHE A 3 67.22 9.33 20.66
CA PHE A 3 66.83 8.32 21.70
C PHE A 3 67.26 8.70 23.12
N LEU A 4 66.29 8.82 24.05
CA LEU A 4 66.30 8.06 25.30
C LEU A 4 64.92 8.07 25.99
N LEU A 5 64.39 6.86 26.19
CA LEU A 5 63.31 6.47 27.09
C LEU A 5 63.78 6.57 28.56
N GLN A 6 62.87 6.85 29.51
CA GLN A 6 62.81 6.02 30.71
C GLN A 6 61.43 5.99 31.42
N LYS A 7 61.14 4.79 31.93
CA LYS A 7 59.93 4.16 32.48
C LYS A 7 59.39 4.68 33.83
N SER A 8 58.17 4.18 34.12
CA SER A 8 57.55 3.82 35.43
C SER A 8 56.38 4.76 35.78
N GLY A 9 55.11 4.36 35.93
CA GLY A 9 54.52 3.10 36.36
C GLY A 9 53.95 3.29 37.75
N PHE A 10 52.64 3.55 37.90
CA PHE A 10 51.89 3.30 39.13
C PHE A 10 50.38 3.16 38.86
N ILE A 11 49.81 2.13 39.48
CA ILE A 11 48.42 1.66 39.45
C ILE A 11 47.68 2.30 40.63
N ALA A 12 46.44 2.78 40.43
CA ALA A 12 45.39 2.90 41.44
C ALA A 12 44.04 3.14 40.70
N SER A 13 43.18 2.14 40.53
CA SER A 13 42.18 1.63 41.48
C SER A 13 40.93 2.51 41.61
N LEU A 14 39.87 2.04 40.94
CA LEU A 14 38.46 1.92 41.36
C LEU A 14 37.75 3.10 42.04
N LEU A 15 36.68 3.57 41.39
CA LEU A 15 35.45 4.03 42.07
C LEU A 15 34.25 3.61 41.22
N LEU A 16 33.69 2.44 41.53
CA LEU A 16 32.31 2.09 41.22
C LEU A 16 31.42 2.88 42.18
N PHE A 17 30.42 3.59 41.65
CA PHE A 17 29.25 3.97 42.43
C PHE A 17 28.08 3.06 42.08
N SER A 18 27.61 2.36 43.11
CA SER A 18 26.46 1.50 43.13
C SER A 18 25.15 2.28 43.24
N LEU A 19 24.14 1.79 42.50
CA LEU A 19 22.73 1.64 42.87
C LEU A 19 21.92 2.87 43.29
N ILE A 20 20.96 3.24 42.44
CA ILE A 20 19.62 3.61 42.87
C ILE A 20 18.66 2.56 42.33
N SER A 21 18.17 1.72 43.24
CA SER A 21 16.94 0.95 43.08
C SER A 21 15.84 1.77 43.74
N CYS A 22 14.74 1.97 43.03
CA CYS A 22 13.38 1.92 43.55
C CYS A 22 12.43 1.86 42.36
N THR A 23 11.97 0.64 42.09
CA THR A 23 10.66 0.33 41.53
C THR A 23 9.58 1.10 42.28
N ASP A 24 8.74 1.84 41.56
CA ASP A 24 7.32 1.94 41.87
C ASP A 24 6.55 1.48 40.63
N ASP A 25 5.63 0.57 40.93
CA ASP A 25 4.79 -0.22 40.07
C ASP A 25 3.50 0.58 39.83
N ASP A 26 3.43 1.30 38.71
CA ASP A 26 2.16 1.79 38.18
C ASP A 26 1.80 0.93 36.97
N SER A 27 1.06 -0.14 37.26
CA SER A 27 0.33 -0.93 36.27
C SER A 27 -0.64 -0.03 35.49
N ASN A 28 -0.20 0.45 34.32
CA ASN A 28 -1.08 1.00 33.31
C ASN A 28 -1.40 -0.11 32.29
N PRO A 29 -2.65 -0.58 32.19
CA PRO A 29 -3.03 -1.57 31.19
C PRO A 29 -3.37 -0.82 29.89
N ASP A 30 -2.35 -0.26 29.25
CA ASP A 30 -2.48 0.23 27.88
C ASP A 30 -1.19 -0.11 27.12
N GLY A 31 -0.99 -1.41 26.95
CA GLY A 31 0.04 -1.98 26.08
C GLY A 31 -0.46 -1.97 24.64
N GLY A 32 -0.40 -0.80 24.01
CA GLY A 32 -0.26 -0.71 22.57
C GLY A 32 1.22 -0.55 22.27
N ASP A 33 1.90 -1.68 22.05
CA ASP A 33 3.27 -1.66 21.54
C ASP A 33 3.23 -1.02 20.13
N ASP A 34 3.45 0.29 20.05
CA ASP A 34 3.83 0.98 18.81
C ASP A 34 5.31 0.61 18.50
N GLU A 35 5.57 -0.68 18.34
CA GLU A 35 6.78 -1.13 17.65
C GLU A 35 6.73 -0.48 16.26
N PRO A 36 7.78 0.26 15.85
CA PRO A 36 7.79 0.87 14.53
C PRO A 36 7.69 -0.25 13.50
N LEU A 37 6.58 -0.25 12.74
CA LEU A 37 6.42 -1.15 11.60
C LEU A 37 7.67 -1.00 10.72
N ASP A 38 8.30 -2.13 10.39
CA ASP A 38 9.46 -2.18 9.51
C ASP A 38 9.01 -1.81 8.09
N ASN A 39 8.98 -0.51 7.81
CA ASN A 39 8.55 0.08 6.54
C ASN A 39 9.61 -0.06 5.43
N SER A 40 10.49 -1.06 5.51
CA SER A 40 11.54 -1.28 4.49
C SER A 40 11.00 -1.90 3.21
N GLU A 41 9.85 -2.57 3.24
CA GLU A 41 9.23 -3.19 2.08
C GLU A 41 7.82 -2.63 1.83
N ILE A 42 7.70 -1.71 0.88
CA ILE A 42 6.41 -1.08 0.54
C ILE A 42 5.72 -1.90 -0.54
N VAL A 43 4.44 -2.16 -0.36
CA VAL A 43 3.61 -2.91 -1.30
C VAL A 43 2.92 -1.96 -2.25
N PHE A 44 3.07 -2.19 -3.55
CA PHE A 44 2.33 -1.47 -4.57
C PHE A 44 0.95 -2.11 -4.80
N LEU A 45 -0.11 -1.30 -4.77
CA LEU A 45 -1.48 -1.71 -5.06
C LEU A 45 -2.18 -0.73 -6.02
N LEU A 46 -3.35 -1.13 -6.50
CA LEU A 46 -4.31 -0.26 -7.18
C LEU A 46 -5.60 -0.25 -6.38
N LEU A 47 -6.26 0.90 -6.30
CA LEU A 47 -7.56 1.09 -5.67
C LEU A 47 -8.49 1.76 -6.68
N ASP A 48 -9.78 1.51 -6.61
CA ASP A 48 -10.81 2.20 -7.42
C ASP A 48 -11.95 2.75 -6.54
N GLU A 49 -13.08 3.09 -7.18
CA GLU A 49 -14.20 3.84 -6.60
C GLU A 49 -14.88 3.11 -5.43
N GLU A 50 -14.83 1.77 -5.43
CA GLU A 50 -15.36 0.92 -4.37
C GLU A 50 -14.54 1.01 -3.06
N SER A 51 -13.38 1.69 -3.10
CA SER A 51 -12.59 2.02 -1.92
C SER A 51 -12.50 3.51 -1.62
N ILE A 52 -12.10 4.32 -2.60
CA ILE A 52 -11.86 5.75 -2.40
C ILE A 52 -12.49 6.51 -3.56
N ASP A 53 -13.61 7.15 -3.27
CA ASP A 53 -14.27 8.09 -4.16
C ASP A 53 -15.05 9.14 -3.32
N ASN A 54 -15.51 10.22 -3.95
CA ASN A 54 -16.36 11.20 -3.33
C ASN A 54 -17.77 10.67 -3.06
N GLY A 55 -18.36 11.10 -1.95
CA GLY A 55 -19.72 10.73 -1.56
C GLY A 55 -19.87 9.31 -1.05
N ASN A 56 -18.87 8.45 -1.20
CA ASN A 56 -18.90 7.06 -0.74
C ASN A 56 -18.66 6.93 0.76
N GLU A 57 -19.44 6.06 1.40
CA GLU A 57 -19.19 5.63 2.77
C GLU A 57 -17.84 4.89 2.87
N PRO A 58 -17.18 4.88 4.05
CA PRO A 58 -17.63 5.45 5.32
C PRO A 58 -17.19 6.91 5.51
N ASN A 59 -16.34 7.45 4.62
CA ASN A 59 -15.70 8.74 4.84
C ASN A 59 -16.45 9.91 4.23
N ASN A 60 -17.28 9.65 3.20
CA ASN A 60 -18.05 10.67 2.48
C ASN A 60 -17.12 11.81 1.99
N PHE A 61 -16.02 11.45 1.33
CA PHE A 61 -15.07 12.43 0.82
C PHE A 61 -15.76 13.42 -0.11
N SER A 62 -15.32 14.67 -0.14
CA SER A 62 -15.75 15.62 -1.18
C SER A 62 -14.96 15.38 -2.47
N GLU A 63 -15.47 15.86 -3.61
CA GLU A 63 -14.74 15.87 -4.89
C GLU A 63 -13.30 16.40 -4.70
N THR A 64 -13.15 17.48 -3.92
CA THR A 64 -11.85 18.10 -3.63
C THR A 64 -10.94 17.26 -2.74
N ASP A 65 -11.49 16.42 -1.85
CA ASP A 65 -10.71 15.55 -0.97
C ASP A 65 -9.98 14.45 -1.76
N VAL A 66 -10.64 13.95 -2.82
CA VAL A 66 -10.14 12.87 -3.68
C VAL A 66 -9.62 13.35 -5.03
N ASN A 67 -9.48 14.67 -5.23
CA ASN A 67 -8.97 15.25 -6.48
C ASN A 67 -9.85 15.02 -7.72
N ASP A 68 -11.13 14.72 -7.57
CA ASP A 68 -12.06 14.46 -8.68
C ASP A 68 -12.08 15.63 -9.69
N GLN A 69 -12.05 16.87 -9.21
CA GLN A 69 -12.00 18.07 -10.05
C GLN A 69 -10.75 18.20 -10.95
N ILE A 70 -9.72 17.37 -10.71
CA ILE A 70 -8.50 17.27 -11.54
C ILE A 70 -8.22 15.84 -12.00
N ALA A 71 -9.20 14.94 -11.86
CA ALA A 71 -9.13 13.58 -12.37
C ALA A 71 -8.85 13.62 -13.87
N ARG A 72 -7.92 12.77 -14.28
CA ARG A 72 -7.55 12.54 -15.67
C ARG A 72 -6.66 11.32 -15.77
N ILE A 73 -6.60 10.75 -16.96
CA ILE A 73 -5.57 9.79 -17.37
C ILE A 73 -4.18 10.25 -16.88
N GLY A 74 -3.47 9.36 -16.18
CA GLY A 74 -2.10 9.61 -15.72
C GLY A 74 -1.98 10.65 -14.60
N GLN A 75 -3.06 10.97 -13.89
CA GLN A 75 -2.94 11.78 -12.68
C GLN A 75 -2.21 10.99 -11.58
N ARG A 76 -1.16 11.57 -11.00
CA ARG A 76 -0.34 10.96 -9.94
C ARG A 76 -0.05 11.93 -8.78
N GLN A 77 -0.81 13.03 -8.69
CA GLN A 77 -0.77 13.89 -7.52
C GLN A 77 -1.38 13.14 -6.33
N THR A 78 -0.82 13.36 -5.13
CA THR A 78 -1.39 12.78 -3.91
C THR A 78 -2.80 13.30 -3.68
N LEU A 79 -3.72 12.42 -3.26
CA LEU A 79 -5.07 12.84 -2.89
C LEU A 79 -5.01 13.89 -1.80
N LYS A 80 -5.75 14.98 -1.97
CA LYS A 80 -5.67 16.15 -1.09
C LYS A 80 -5.94 15.79 0.37
N TYR A 81 -6.96 14.98 0.64
CA TYR A 81 -7.26 14.55 2.01
C TYR A 81 -6.10 13.77 2.63
N PHE A 82 -5.49 12.85 1.88
CA PHE A 82 -4.36 12.06 2.35
C PHE A 82 -3.13 12.93 2.61
N GLN A 83 -2.89 13.93 1.75
CA GLN A 83 -1.82 14.91 1.95
C GLN A 83 -2.03 15.74 3.24
N ASP A 84 -3.27 16.19 3.49
CA ASP A 84 -3.59 17.08 4.61
C ASP A 84 -3.77 16.35 5.95
N ASN A 85 -3.90 15.02 5.94
CA ASN A 85 -4.24 14.20 7.12
C ASN A 85 -3.21 13.09 7.41
N VAL A 86 -1.92 13.29 7.09
CA VAL A 86 -0.86 12.34 7.47
C VAL A 86 -0.89 12.06 8.98
N GLY A 87 -0.81 10.78 9.35
CA GLY A 87 -0.91 10.31 10.73
C GLY A 87 -2.33 10.09 11.24
N ARG A 88 -3.36 10.38 10.43
CA ARG A 88 -4.76 10.08 10.77
C ARG A 88 -5.10 8.61 10.47
N ARG A 89 -5.90 8.01 11.36
CA ARG A 89 -6.53 6.71 11.13
C ARG A 89 -7.91 6.87 10.50
N LEU A 90 -8.25 6.01 9.55
CA LEU A 90 -9.58 5.93 8.95
C LEU A 90 -9.88 4.51 8.47
N ASP A 91 -11.16 4.21 8.30
CA ASP A 91 -11.60 2.96 7.68
C ASP A 91 -11.83 3.22 6.18
N LEU A 92 -11.36 2.31 5.35
CA LEU A 92 -11.73 2.21 3.94
C LEU A 92 -12.60 0.98 3.75
N PHE A 93 -13.62 1.11 2.91
CA PHE A 93 -14.28 -0.05 2.34
C PHE A 93 -13.42 -0.60 1.19
N SER A 94 -13.61 -1.87 0.87
CA SER A 94 -12.85 -2.57 -0.17
C SER A 94 -13.78 -3.22 -1.19
N GLY A 95 -14.97 -2.64 -1.40
CA GLY A 95 -15.99 -3.15 -2.30
C GLY A 95 -16.75 -4.40 -1.83
N GLN A 96 -17.18 -5.19 -2.80
CA GLN A 96 -17.95 -6.41 -2.65
C GLN A 96 -17.36 -7.54 -3.51
N VAL A 97 -17.74 -8.80 -3.24
CA VAL A 97 -17.36 -9.90 -4.13
C VAL A 97 -17.96 -9.67 -5.51
N GLY A 98 -17.08 -9.55 -6.51
CA GLY A 98 -17.41 -9.26 -7.91
C GLY A 98 -17.39 -7.78 -8.27
N ASP A 99 -17.05 -6.93 -7.30
CA ASP A 99 -16.94 -5.49 -7.40
C ASP A 99 -15.89 -5.01 -6.38
N GLU A 100 -14.67 -5.52 -6.53
CA GLU A 100 -13.61 -5.38 -5.52
C GLU A 100 -12.93 -4.02 -5.59
N GLY A 101 -12.68 -3.38 -4.44
CA GLY A 101 -12.08 -2.04 -4.44
C GLY A 101 -10.55 -1.97 -4.46
N TRP A 102 -9.88 -3.12 -4.36
CA TRP A 102 -8.45 -3.25 -4.09
C TRP A 102 -7.84 -4.33 -4.98
N PHE A 103 -6.72 -4.02 -5.64
CA PHE A 103 -6.09 -4.92 -6.59
C PHE A 103 -4.58 -4.98 -6.38
N ALA A 104 -4.02 -6.18 -6.55
CA ALA A 104 -2.59 -6.44 -6.52
C ALA A 104 -2.09 -6.87 -7.91
N PRO A 105 -1.32 -6.02 -8.60
CA PRO A 105 -0.49 -6.48 -9.70
C PRO A 105 0.60 -7.42 -9.16
N THR A 106 0.70 -8.63 -9.71
CA THR A 106 1.70 -9.62 -9.27
C THR A 106 2.85 -9.81 -10.26
N SER A 107 2.79 -9.10 -11.39
CA SER A 107 3.84 -9.04 -12.40
C SER A 107 3.88 -7.67 -13.07
N ILE A 108 5.07 -7.24 -13.53
CA ILE A 108 5.22 -6.05 -14.36
C ILE A 108 5.28 -6.45 -15.84
N PRO A 109 4.40 -5.92 -16.72
CA PRO A 109 4.47 -6.16 -18.15
C PRO A 109 5.77 -5.63 -18.77
N THR A 110 6.35 -6.40 -19.69
CA THR A 110 7.52 -5.95 -20.48
C THR A 110 7.21 -4.69 -21.29
N SER A 111 5.95 -4.47 -21.67
CA SER A 111 5.50 -3.23 -22.35
C SER A 111 5.81 -1.99 -21.51
N TRP A 112 5.61 -2.04 -20.19
CA TRP A 112 5.88 -0.91 -19.29
C TRP A 112 7.38 -0.62 -19.16
N ILE A 113 8.20 -1.68 -19.13
CA ILE A 113 9.66 -1.55 -19.16
C ILE A 113 10.11 -0.84 -20.43
N ASN A 114 9.56 -1.22 -21.59
CA ASN A 114 9.94 -0.67 -22.88
C ASN A 114 9.41 0.75 -23.16
N ALA A 115 8.35 1.17 -22.47
CA ALA A 115 7.67 2.43 -22.73
C ALA A 115 8.33 3.65 -22.07
N GLY A 116 9.01 3.45 -20.94
CA GLY A 116 9.57 4.55 -20.16
C GLY A 116 11.11 4.63 -20.21
N PRO A 117 11.68 5.67 -19.59
CA PRO A 117 13.11 5.95 -19.65
C PRO A 117 13.95 5.03 -18.74
N THR A 118 13.30 4.20 -17.93
CA THR A 118 13.96 3.34 -16.93
C THR A 118 13.78 1.86 -17.29
N ALA A 119 14.64 1.00 -16.76
CA ALA A 119 14.47 -0.45 -16.86
C ALA A 119 13.40 -0.98 -15.88
N ILE A 120 12.83 -0.11 -15.06
CA ILE A 120 11.90 -0.45 -13.97
C ILE A 120 10.48 -0.13 -14.46
N GLY A 121 9.74 -1.18 -14.86
CA GLY A 121 8.42 -0.97 -15.48
C GLY A 121 7.39 -0.33 -14.54
N LEU A 122 7.43 -0.61 -13.23
CA LEU A 122 6.55 0.07 -12.27
C LEU A 122 6.86 1.57 -12.17
N GLN A 123 8.14 1.95 -12.19
CA GLN A 123 8.53 3.36 -12.18
C GLN A 123 8.09 4.09 -13.45
N ASN A 124 8.12 3.39 -14.59
CA ASN A 124 7.60 3.91 -15.86
C ASN A 124 6.08 4.10 -15.79
N TYR A 125 5.33 3.18 -15.17
CA TYR A 125 3.88 3.33 -14.94
C TYR A 125 3.54 4.48 -13.97
N LEU A 126 4.33 4.65 -12.91
CA LEU A 126 4.17 5.74 -11.93
C LEU A 126 4.63 7.11 -12.44
N THR A 127 5.34 7.15 -13.57
CA THR A 127 5.75 8.38 -14.26
C THR A 127 5.11 8.43 -15.64
N PRO A 128 3.82 8.81 -15.74
CA PRO A 128 3.02 8.69 -16.95
C PRO A 128 3.73 9.22 -18.20
N GLY A 129 3.88 8.34 -19.19
CA GLY A 129 4.55 8.57 -20.47
C GLY A 129 3.66 8.16 -21.65
N PRO A 130 4.23 8.04 -22.87
CA PRO A 130 3.49 7.54 -24.03
C PRO A 130 2.90 6.14 -23.77
N GLY A 131 1.60 5.97 -23.99
CA GLY A 131 0.87 4.71 -23.74
C GLY A 131 0.66 4.35 -22.26
N LEU A 132 1.20 5.15 -21.32
CA LEU A 132 1.05 4.99 -19.86
C LEU A 132 0.44 6.24 -19.20
N GLY A 133 -0.26 7.07 -19.98
CA GLY A 133 -1.19 8.07 -19.47
C GLY A 133 -0.82 9.55 -19.64
N SER A 134 0.13 9.95 -20.50
CA SER A 134 0.54 11.37 -20.62
C SER A 134 0.74 11.89 -22.04
N SER A 135 0.85 11.02 -23.06
CA SER A 135 1.07 11.46 -24.45
C SER A 135 0.82 10.35 -25.48
N GLY A 136 0.74 10.73 -26.76
CA GLY A 136 0.50 9.83 -27.89
C GLY A 136 -0.91 9.96 -28.45
N ASP A 137 -1.14 9.34 -29.61
CA ASP A 137 -2.49 9.26 -30.23
C ASP A 137 -3.44 8.37 -29.41
N ASP A 138 -2.86 7.42 -28.66
CA ASP A 138 -3.54 6.60 -27.68
C ASP A 138 -2.70 6.58 -26.38
N PRO A 139 -3.03 7.44 -25.40
CA PRO A 139 -2.23 7.59 -24.19
C PRO A 139 -2.31 6.39 -23.25
N GLU A 140 -3.19 5.40 -23.49
CA GLU A 140 -3.47 4.29 -22.57
C GLU A 140 -3.35 2.92 -23.22
N VAL A 141 -2.85 2.85 -24.46
CA VAL A 141 -2.72 1.62 -25.24
C VAL A 141 -1.92 0.51 -24.52
N LEU A 142 -1.09 0.85 -23.53
CA LEU A 142 -0.31 -0.11 -22.74
C LEU A 142 -0.91 -0.38 -21.35
N LEU A 143 -2.13 0.09 -21.09
CA LEU A 143 -2.90 -0.08 -19.86
C LEU A 143 -4.11 -1.01 -20.05
N ASP A 144 -4.33 -1.53 -21.25
CA ASP A 144 -5.36 -2.55 -21.53
C ASP A 144 -4.80 -3.98 -21.35
N GLU A 145 -5.68 -4.92 -21.00
CA GLU A 145 -5.38 -6.36 -20.83
C GLU A 145 -4.11 -6.64 -19.99
N ILE A 146 -3.99 -6.00 -18.82
CA ILE A 146 -2.79 -6.11 -17.98
C ILE A 146 -2.81 -7.44 -17.22
N PRO A 147 -1.84 -8.34 -17.46
CA PRO A 147 -1.87 -9.67 -16.86
C PRO A 147 -1.61 -9.64 -15.35
N ASN A 148 -2.27 -10.56 -14.66
CA ASN A 148 -2.08 -10.82 -13.23
C ASN A 148 -2.34 -9.60 -12.32
N VAL A 149 -3.34 -8.79 -12.68
CA VAL A 149 -4.00 -7.83 -11.77
C VAL A 149 -5.06 -8.60 -10.98
N ILE A 150 -4.80 -8.84 -9.69
CA ILE A 150 -5.61 -9.75 -8.88
C ILE A 150 -6.49 -8.92 -7.92
N PRO A 151 -7.83 -9.02 -7.99
CA PRO A 151 -8.70 -8.38 -7.01
C PRO A 151 -8.52 -9.02 -5.63
N LEU A 152 -8.41 -8.18 -4.60
CA LEU A 152 -8.13 -8.59 -3.23
C LEU A 152 -9.42 -8.79 -2.44
N ARG A 153 -9.63 -10.03 -2.02
CA ARG A 153 -10.69 -10.42 -1.09
C ARG A 153 -10.15 -10.59 0.33
N ALA A 154 -10.98 -11.11 1.25
CA ALA A 154 -10.69 -11.07 2.68
C ALA A 154 -9.34 -11.71 3.09
N MET A 155 -8.93 -12.82 2.48
CA MET A 155 -7.61 -13.43 2.70
C MET A 155 -6.48 -12.47 2.32
N GLY A 156 -6.52 -11.93 1.10
CA GLY A 156 -5.49 -11.03 0.57
C GLY A 156 -5.40 -9.73 1.37
N LEU A 157 -6.54 -9.12 1.69
CA LEU A 157 -6.59 -7.93 2.54
C LEU A 157 -6.00 -8.21 3.93
N LYS A 158 -6.36 -9.34 4.54
CA LYS A 158 -5.87 -9.70 5.89
C LYS A 158 -4.36 -9.92 5.92
N MET A 159 -3.78 -10.46 4.85
CA MET A 159 -2.33 -10.63 4.72
C MET A 159 -1.58 -9.29 4.76
N LEU A 160 -2.18 -8.20 4.29
CA LEU A 160 -1.56 -6.87 4.27
C LEU A 160 -1.47 -6.21 5.64
N VAL A 161 -2.06 -6.76 6.71
CA VAL A 161 -1.95 -6.17 8.05
C VAL A 161 -0.49 -6.04 8.47
N GLY A 162 -0.08 -4.83 8.85
CA GLY A 162 1.28 -4.46 9.19
C GLY A 162 2.14 -3.98 8.01
N GLN A 163 1.63 -4.04 6.78
CA GLN A 163 2.34 -3.56 5.59
C GLN A 163 2.09 -2.07 5.33
N THR A 164 3.10 -1.40 4.74
CA THR A 164 2.92 -0.08 4.13
C THR A 164 2.51 -0.24 2.67
N ILE A 165 1.46 0.46 2.27
CA ILE A 165 0.91 0.47 0.92
C ILE A 165 1.26 1.79 0.23
N TYR A 166 1.59 1.71 -1.06
CA TYR A 166 1.58 2.82 -2.00
C TYR A 166 0.67 2.48 -3.17
N ALA A 167 -0.37 3.27 -3.41
CA ALA A 167 -1.39 2.93 -4.40
C ALA A 167 -1.71 4.06 -5.37
N VAL A 168 -2.05 3.68 -6.60
CA VAL A 168 -2.76 4.53 -7.56
C VAL A 168 -4.26 4.34 -7.35
N VAL A 169 -5.00 5.45 -7.30
CA VAL A 169 -6.45 5.46 -7.13
C VAL A 169 -7.11 5.82 -8.46
N TYR A 170 -7.95 4.93 -8.95
CA TYR A 170 -8.76 5.07 -10.14
C TYR A 170 -10.08 5.77 -9.82
N ASP A 171 -10.57 6.55 -10.78
CA ASP A 171 -11.83 7.29 -10.70
C ASP A 171 -13.06 6.42 -11.02
N SER A 172 -12.83 5.25 -11.59
CA SER A 172 -13.88 4.28 -11.92
C SER A 172 -13.37 2.86 -11.76
N ASP A 173 -14.28 1.89 -11.80
CA ASP A 173 -13.99 0.47 -11.64
C ASP A 173 -12.82 -0.03 -12.49
N ILE A 174 -11.93 -0.79 -11.86
CA ILE A 174 -10.96 -1.62 -12.58
C ILE A 174 -11.66 -2.91 -13.02
N SER A 175 -11.91 -3.02 -14.32
CA SER A 175 -12.53 -4.22 -14.90
C SER A 175 -11.56 -5.40 -14.95
N ILE A 176 -12.02 -6.58 -14.50
CA ILE A 176 -11.24 -7.82 -14.49
C ILE A 176 -11.83 -8.86 -15.45
N ASN A 177 -10.99 -9.37 -16.36
CA ASN A 177 -11.22 -10.64 -17.03
C ASN A 177 -10.63 -11.77 -16.18
N TYR A 178 -11.31 -12.91 -16.05
CA TYR A 178 -10.86 -14.02 -15.18
C TYR A 178 -10.27 -15.20 -15.98
N ASP A 179 -10.42 -15.23 -17.30
CA ASP A 179 -9.84 -16.27 -18.17
C ASP A 179 -9.34 -15.67 -19.51
N PRO A 180 -8.05 -15.28 -19.62
CA PRO A 180 -7.03 -15.24 -18.54
C PRO A 180 -7.29 -14.11 -17.51
N ILE A 181 -6.59 -14.17 -16.37
CA ILE A 181 -6.67 -13.13 -15.33
C ILE A 181 -5.95 -11.84 -15.77
N GLU A 182 -6.72 -10.84 -16.17
CA GLU A 182 -6.26 -9.56 -16.72
C GLU A 182 -7.10 -8.41 -16.19
N GLY A 183 -6.47 -7.26 -15.93
CA GLY A 183 -7.15 -6.03 -15.55
C GLY A 183 -7.06 -4.95 -16.62
N ASN A 184 -8.14 -4.22 -16.84
CA ASN A 184 -8.11 -2.98 -17.63
C ASN A 184 -7.76 -1.82 -16.69
N LEU A 185 -6.59 -1.21 -16.93
CA LEU A 185 -6.03 -0.12 -16.14
C LEU A 185 -6.12 1.23 -16.86
N GLN A 186 -7.01 1.34 -17.85
CA GLN A 186 -7.35 2.57 -18.54
C GLN A 186 -8.40 3.36 -17.74
N GLY A 187 -8.56 4.63 -18.08
CA GLY A 187 -9.47 5.56 -17.42
C GLY A 187 -8.76 6.60 -16.57
N ASP A 188 -9.59 7.50 -16.03
CA ASP A 188 -9.10 8.60 -15.22
C ASP A 188 -8.61 8.09 -13.86
N ASN A 189 -7.61 8.79 -13.33
CA ASN A 189 -7.10 8.53 -11.99
C ASN A 189 -7.39 9.73 -11.10
N LEU A 190 -7.77 9.45 -9.86
CA LEU A 190 -7.88 10.43 -8.79
C LEU A 190 -6.48 10.85 -8.31
N GLY A 191 -5.54 9.90 -8.24
CA GLY A 191 -4.15 10.18 -7.90
C GLY A 191 -3.44 9.04 -7.18
N ILE A 192 -2.65 9.38 -6.15
CA ILE A 192 -1.91 8.43 -5.34
C ILE A 192 -2.17 8.59 -3.85
N VAL A 193 -2.04 7.49 -3.11
CA VAL A 193 -2.11 7.47 -1.64
C VAL A 193 -1.01 6.57 -1.07
N ALA A 194 -0.66 6.80 0.19
CA ALA A 194 0.16 5.87 0.96
C ALA A 194 -0.37 5.75 2.38
N PHE A 195 -0.32 4.54 2.94
CA PHE A 195 -0.83 4.27 4.29
C PHE A 195 -0.31 2.93 4.81
N ASP A 196 -0.34 2.74 6.13
CA ASP A 196 -0.16 1.42 6.72
C ASP A 196 -1.51 0.75 6.91
N VAL A 197 -1.58 -0.56 6.70
CA VAL A 197 -2.76 -1.35 7.05
C VAL A 197 -2.67 -1.78 8.50
N LEU A 198 -3.56 -1.26 9.35
CA LEU A 198 -3.55 -1.56 10.79
C LEU A 198 -4.43 -2.77 11.13
N ALA A 199 -5.60 -2.87 10.49
CA ALA A 199 -6.54 -3.94 10.75
C ALA A 199 -7.45 -4.21 9.56
N VAL A 200 -7.95 -5.44 9.48
CA VAL A 200 -8.97 -5.88 8.52
C VAL A 200 -10.04 -6.63 9.28
N ASN A 201 -11.28 -6.15 9.19
CA ASN A 201 -12.42 -6.63 9.95
C ASN A 201 -13.63 -6.87 9.05
N SER A 202 -14.37 -7.96 9.27
CA SER A 202 -15.61 -8.23 8.53
C SER A 202 -16.57 -7.04 8.61
N ARG A 203 -17.25 -6.77 7.49
CA ARG A 203 -18.40 -5.87 7.47
C ARG A 203 -19.68 -6.66 7.75
N THR A 204 -20.55 -6.07 8.56
CA THR A 204 -21.87 -6.64 8.92
C THR A 204 -22.99 -5.60 8.78
N ASP A 205 -22.66 -4.43 8.26
CA ASP A 205 -23.50 -3.25 8.16
C ASP A 205 -23.98 -2.96 6.72
N GLY A 206 -23.59 -3.77 5.73
CA GLY A 206 -24.11 -3.70 4.36
C GLY A 206 -24.52 -5.06 3.79
N SER A 207 -24.13 -5.36 2.55
CA SER A 207 -24.54 -6.57 1.83
C SER A 207 -23.91 -7.83 2.41
N SER A 208 -24.52 -8.99 2.14
CA SER A 208 -23.89 -10.29 2.40
C SER A 208 -22.63 -10.55 1.54
N SER A 209 -22.42 -9.75 0.48
CA SER A 209 -21.23 -9.79 -0.38
C SER A 209 -20.18 -8.75 -0.02
N ASP A 210 -20.42 -7.89 0.98
CA ASP A 210 -19.46 -6.87 1.38
C ASP A 210 -18.13 -7.50 1.77
N LEU A 211 -17.06 -7.00 1.17
CA LEU A 211 -15.71 -7.33 1.59
C LEU A 211 -15.38 -6.61 2.90
N PRO A 212 -14.33 -7.05 3.62
CA PRO A 212 -13.93 -6.44 4.89
C PRO A 212 -13.68 -4.93 4.80
N ARG A 213 -13.86 -4.23 5.93
CA ARG A 213 -13.30 -2.88 6.06
C ARG A 213 -11.83 -2.96 6.43
N VAL A 214 -11.04 -2.01 5.95
CA VAL A 214 -9.60 -1.91 6.21
C VAL A 214 -9.35 -0.63 7.01
N THR A 215 -8.88 -0.77 8.25
CA THR A 215 -8.43 0.36 9.06
C THR A 215 -6.99 0.69 8.69
N ILE A 216 -6.74 1.92 8.27
CA ILE A 216 -5.44 2.39 7.79
C ILE A 216 -4.87 3.52 8.66
N LEU A 217 -3.57 3.76 8.54
CA LEU A 217 -2.88 4.96 9.04
C LEU A 217 -2.28 5.73 7.86
N ILE A 218 -2.75 6.94 7.58
CA ILE A 218 -2.25 7.73 6.43
C ILE A 218 -0.75 8.02 6.58
N ARG A 219 0.00 7.76 5.51
CA ARG A 219 1.42 8.10 5.37
C ARG A 219 1.64 9.17 4.30
N ASN A 220 2.80 9.80 4.35
CA ASN A 220 3.20 10.78 3.34
C ASN A 220 3.66 10.06 2.06
N ALA A 221 2.81 10.06 1.02
CA ALA A 221 3.11 9.39 -0.25
C ALA A 221 4.42 9.87 -0.89
N ALA A 222 4.79 11.15 -0.74
CA ALA A 222 6.04 11.67 -1.30
C ALA A 222 7.29 11.14 -0.60
N GLU A 223 7.18 10.72 0.67
CA GLU A 223 8.26 10.06 1.41
C GLU A 223 8.34 8.58 1.05
N ILE A 224 7.19 7.90 0.99
CA ILE A 224 7.09 6.47 0.66
C ILE A 224 7.59 6.19 -0.77
N ASN A 225 7.28 7.03 -1.75
CA ASN A 225 7.73 6.86 -3.14
C ASN A 225 9.26 6.97 -3.35
N ARG A 226 10.06 7.26 -2.29
CA ARG A 226 11.53 7.27 -2.37
C ARG A 226 12.17 5.92 -2.05
N SER A 227 11.37 4.97 -1.60
CA SER A 227 11.79 3.64 -1.21
C SER A 227 11.43 2.63 -2.30
N SER A 228 12.03 1.44 -2.23
CA SER A 228 11.75 0.35 -3.17
C SER A 228 10.32 -0.17 -3.00
N LEU A 229 9.60 -0.25 -4.11
CA LEU A 229 8.25 -0.82 -4.18
C LEU A 229 8.32 -2.31 -4.54
N ASN A 230 7.38 -3.07 -4.01
CA ASN A 230 7.29 -4.51 -4.21
C ASN A 230 5.89 -4.92 -4.65
N LEU A 231 5.81 -6.04 -5.36
CA LEU A 231 4.55 -6.68 -5.72
C LEU A 231 4.20 -7.77 -4.72
N PHE A 232 2.91 -7.88 -4.42
CA PHE A 232 2.37 -8.90 -3.53
C PHE A 232 2.12 -10.21 -4.29
N SER A 233 3.08 -11.13 -4.29
CA SER A 233 3.12 -12.22 -5.27
C SER A 233 2.34 -13.48 -4.89
N ASN A 234 1.97 -13.68 -3.62
CA ASN A 234 1.25 -14.87 -3.16
C ASN A 234 -0.22 -14.62 -2.81
N VAL A 235 -0.84 -13.66 -3.49
CA VAL A 235 -2.31 -13.45 -3.45
C VAL A 235 -3.04 -14.66 -4.01
N SER A 236 -4.22 -14.94 -3.45
CA SER A 236 -5.09 -15.99 -3.99
C SER A 236 -5.80 -15.47 -5.23
N VAL A 237 -5.61 -16.15 -6.37
CA VAL A 237 -6.26 -15.79 -7.63
C VAL A 237 -7.71 -16.30 -7.61
N PRO A 238 -8.73 -15.44 -7.73
CA PRO A 238 -10.12 -15.86 -7.81
C PRO A 238 -10.40 -16.56 -9.15
N GLU A 239 -11.32 -17.53 -9.12
CA GLU A 239 -11.73 -18.29 -10.31
C GLU A 239 -12.73 -17.51 -11.17
N SER A 240 -13.48 -16.58 -10.55
CA SER A 240 -14.45 -15.71 -11.21
C SER A 240 -14.79 -14.50 -10.34
N SER A 241 -15.62 -13.60 -10.87
CA SER A 241 -16.16 -12.48 -10.11
C SER A 241 -16.95 -12.91 -8.87
N SER A 242 -17.52 -14.13 -8.83
CA SER A 242 -18.28 -14.60 -7.67
C SER A 242 -17.54 -15.60 -6.78
N GLU A 243 -16.48 -16.25 -7.28
CA GLU A 243 -15.85 -17.39 -6.60
C GLU A 243 -14.32 -17.23 -6.47
N PRO A 244 -13.72 -17.51 -5.29
CA PRO A 244 -14.40 -17.89 -4.05
C PRO A 244 -15.12 -16.71 -3.39
N PHE A 245 -16.25 -16.97 -2.72
CA PHE A 245 -16.96 -15.96 -1.92
C PHE A 245 -16.24 -15.62 -0.60
N ASP A 246 -15.04 -15.02 -0.71
CA ASP A 246 -14.08 -14.78 0.38
C ASP A 246 -14.31 -13.44 1.08
N ILE A 247 -15.31 -13.38 1.95
CA ILE A 247 -15.69 -12.16 2.69
C ILE A 247 -15.21 -12.14 4.16
N ASN A 248 -14.72 -13.27 4.67
CA ASN A 248 -14.41 -13.43 6.09
C ASN A 248 -12.89 -13.42 6.33
N PRO A 249 -12.33 -12.39 6.97
CA PRO A 249 -10.90 -12.35 7.28
C PRO A 249 -10.53 -13.53 8.17
N PRO A 250 -9.56 -14.36 7.78
CA PRO A 250 -9.14 -15.49 8.59
C PRO A 250 -8.40 -15.00 9.85
N THR A 251 -8.40 -15.82 10.90
CA THR A 251 -7.61 -15.54 12.11
C THR A 251 -6.11 -15.60 11.85
N ASN A 252 -5.67 -16.51 10.98
CA ASN A 252 -4.27 -16.69 10.61
C ASN A 252 -4.13 -16.57 9.10
N THR A 253 -3.08 -15.91 8.66
CA THR A 253 -2.71 -15.82 7.24
C THR A 253 -1.31 -16.38 7.02
N PRO A 254 -1.00 -16.87 5.80
CA PRO A 254 0.39 -16.98 5.40
C PRO A 254 1.05 -15.58 5.42
N PRO A 255 2.38 -15.50 5.60
CA PRO A 255 3.07 -14.24 5.43
C PRO A 255 2.93 -13.72 3.99
N VAL A 256 2.95 -12.40 3.84
CA VAL A 256 3.08 -11.76 2.54
C VAL A 256 4.42 -12.16 1.92
N VAL A 257 4.40 -12.51 0.64
CA VAL A 257 5.60 -12.70 -0.18
C VAL A 257 5.69 -11.51 -1.11
N LEU A 258 6.80 -10.78 -0.99
CA LEU A 258 7.10 -9.61 -1.78
C LEU A 258 8.16 -9.95 -2.83
N VAL A 259 7.92 -9.51 -4.05
CA VAL A 259 8.91 -9.54 -5.12
C VAL A 259 9.23 -8.12 -5.55
N SER A 260 10.51 -7.86 -5.79
CA SER A 260 10.97 -6.55 -6.28
C SER A 260 10.16 -6.13 -7.50
N ALA A 261 9.65 -4.89 -7.48
CA ALA A 261 9.06 -4.25 -8.66
C ALA A 261 10.11 -3.47 -9.49
N GLU A 262 11.37 -3.46 -9.02
CA GLU A 262 12.57 -2.96 -9.72
C GLU A 262 13.17 -3.98 -10.70
#